data_AF-A0A2Z6QDF3-F1
#
_entry.id   AF-A0A2Z6QDF3-F1
#
_cell.length_a   1.000
_cell.length_b   1.000
_cell.length_c   1.000
_cell.angle_alpha   90.00
_cell.angle_beta   90.00
_cell.angle_gamma   90.00
#
_symmetry.space_group_name_H-M   'P 1'
#
loop_
_entity.id
_entity.type
_entity.pdbx_description
1 polymer ?
#
loop_
_entity_poly.entity_id
_entity_poly.type
_entity_poly.pdbx_seq_one_letter_code
_entity_poly.pdbx_strand_id
1 'polypeptide(L)'
;MGRHGTDQVQDVIYSTAHEKQLVHDSLSLTLESLEVFIEKSNWYPNFRNRRQIHNKGLPNENGVAWDYKDATLTQSLILTGMMGKTPSPIVRDYIHKEFYSWIDHAIINVTNCPRDLAHLLIDIDKALVGDGQKIIKDTDIFLRDKPEPKPESMISLFSSIQKFDHTNKKRSKLLENKKFDELDIPGFKGDWEKGKEKLEAIKAMYYPEYNNYYSYSQQETQYGESMEIEYQGYQSLK
;
A
#
# COMPACT_ATOMS: atom_id res chain seq x y z
N MET A 1 36.55 4.88 -31.14
CA MET A 1 36.03 5.33 -29.84
C MET A 1 34.64 5.88 -30.08
N GLY A 2 33.58 5.24 -29.55
CA GLY A 2 32.20 5.66 -29.84
C GLY A 2 31.08 4.71 -29.39
N ARG A 3 31.38 3.64 -28.64
CA ARG A 3 30.37 2.68 -28.15
C ARG A 3 29.88 2.91 -26.72
N HIS A 4 30.46 3.85 -25.96
CA HIS A 4 30.10 4.03 -24.55
C HIS A 4 28.79 4.79 -24.29
N GLY A 5 28.29 5.57 -25.26
CA GLY A 5 27.07 6.37 -25.07
C GLY A 5 25.76 5.61 -25.34
N THR A 6 25.79 4.60 -26.21
CA THR A 6 24.59 3.80 -26.56
C THR A 6 24.23 2.81 -25.47
N ASP A 7 25.23 2.19 -24.84
CA ASP A 7 25.04 1.15 -23.82
C ASP A 7 24.41 1.74 -22.54
N GLN A 8 24.87 2.92 -22.09
CA GLN A 8 24.27 3.62 -20.94
C GLN A 8 22.83 4.07 -21.17
N VAL A 9 22.49 4.51 -22.39
CA VAL A 9 21.12 4.94 -22.72
C VAL A 9 20.18 3.72 -22.80
N GLN A 10 20.66 2.60 -23.31
CA GLN A 10 19.88 1.34 -23.32
C GLN A 10 19.65 0.81 -21.91
N ASP A 11 20.67 0.78 -21.05
CA ASP A 11 20.53 0.33 -19.65
C ASP A 11 19.51 1.17 -18.87
N VAL A 12 19.49 2.50 -19.09
CA VAL A 12 18.51 3.41 -18.49
C VAL A 12 17.10 3.15 -19.02
N ILE A 13 16.93 2.90 -20.32
CA ILE A 13 15.62 2.62 -20.91
C ILE A 13 15.07 1.27 -20.41
N TYR A 14 15.91 0.23 -20.28
CA TYR A 14 15.47 -1.08 -19.82
C TYR A 14 15.19 -1.14 -18.31
N SER A 15 15.94 -0.40 -17.49
CA SER A 15 15.62 -0.29 -16.06
C SER A 15 14.21 0.31 -15.85
N THR A 16 13.80 1.27 -16.70
CA THR A 16 12.49 1.93 -16.56
C THR A 16 11.28 1.01 -16.77
N ALA A 17 11.38 -0.02 -17.64
CA ALA A 17 10.26 -0.92 -17.90
C ALA A 17 10.02 -1.88 -16.72
N HIS A 18 11.10 -2.51 -16.23
CA HIS A 18 11.02 -3.35 -15.03
C HIS A 18 10.59 -2.53 -13.80
N GLU A 19 11.11 -1.31 -13.64
CA GLU A 19 10.67 -0.39 -12.60
C GLU A 19 9.17 -0.07 -12.71
N LYS A 20 8.68 0.30 -13.90
CA LYS A 20 7.25 0.56 -14.18
C LYS A 20 6.36 -0.59 -13.69
N GLN A 21 6.69 -1.83 -14.06
CA GLN A 21 5.92 -3.00 -13.65
C GLN A 21 5.95 -3.18 -12.13
N LEU A 22 7.13 -3.09 -11.50
CA LEU A 22 7.27 -3.29 -10.06
C LEU A 22 6.49 -2.25 -9.25
N VAL A 23 6.61 -0.96 -9.59
CA VAL A 23 5.89 0.08 -8.85
C VAL A 23 4.39 0.01 -9.09
N HIS A 24 3.95 -0.36 -10.30
CA HIS A 24 2.53 -0.55 -10.60
C HIS A 24 1.94 -1.75 -9.85
N ASP A 25 2.66 -2.88 -9.79
CA ASP A 25 2.25 -4.04 -9.00
C ASP A 25 2.14 -3.67 -7.50
N SER A 26 3.12 -2.92 -6.98
CA SER A 26 3.11 -2.48 -5.58
C SER A 26 1.98 -1.51 -5.27
N LEU A 27 1.71 -0.54 -6.16
CA LEU A 27 0.55 0.35 -6.00
C LEU A 27 -0.76 -0.44 -6.09
N SER A 28 -0.86 -1.41 -7.02
CA SER A 28 -2.04 -2.28 -7.13
C SER A 28 -2.32 -3.04 -5.83
N LEU A 29 -1.31 -3.62 -5.17
CA LEU A 29 -1.50 -4.33 -3.90
C LEU A 29 -1.91 -3.39 -2.76
N THR A 30 -1.34 -2.18 -2.76
CA THR A 30 -1.71 -1.12 -1.79
C THR A 30 -3.16 -0.72 -1.97
N LEU A 31 -3.57 -0.41 -3.20
CA LEU A 31 -4.93 0.01 -3.54
C LEU A 31 -5.95 -1.13 -3.39
N GLU A 32 -5.58 -2.38 -3.65
CA GLU A 32 -6.45 -3.53 -3.41
C GLU A 32 -6.82 -3.63 -1.92
N SER A 33 -5.82 -3.52 -1.03
CA SER A 33 -6.06 -3.53 0.41
C SER A 33 -6.95 -2.35 0.83
N LEU A 34 -6.70 -1.17 0.26
CA LEU A 34 -7.50 0.02 0.50
C LEU A 34 -8.95 -0.13 0.02
N GLU A 35 -9.17 -0.70 -1.17
CA GLU A 35 -10.51 -0.95 -1.73
C GLU A 35 -11.32 -1.88 -0.82
N VAL A 36 -10.69 -2.90 -0.26
CA VAL A 36 -11.34 -3.80 0.69
C VAL A 36 -11.63 -3.12 2.01
N PHE A 37 -10.69 -2.31 2.52
CA PHE A 37 -10.92 -1.51 3.72
C PHE A 37 -12.14 -0.60 3.55
N ILE A 38 -12.24 0.11 2.43
CA ILE A 38 -13.37 1.00 2.12
C ILE A 38 -14.69 0.22 2.06
N GLU A 39 -14.70 -0.94 1.39
CA GLU A 39 -15.89 -1.79 1.32
C GLU A 39 -16.34 -2.27 2.70
N LYS A 40 -15.42 -2.83 3.50
CA LYS A 40 -15.73 -3.41 4.80
C LYS A 40 -16.12 -2.35 5.83
N SER A 41 -15.62 -1.13 5.69
CA SER A 41 -16.01 0.02 6.53
C SER A 41 -17.41 0.56 6.20
N ASN A 42 -18.02 0.11 5.09
CA ASN A 42 -19.38 0.47 4.67
C ASN A 42 -19.62 1.99 4.53
N TRP A 43 -18.57 2.77 4.25
CA TRP A 43 -18.67 4.23 4.07
C TRP A 43 -19.35 4.62 2.76
N TYR A 44 -19.20 3.78 1.74
CA TYR A 44 -19.78 4.00 0.42
C TYR A 44 -20.66 2.81 0.07
N PRO A 45 -21.99 3.01 -0.05
CA PRO A 45 -22.88 1.95 -0.49
C PRO A 45 -22.45 1.38 -1.84
N ASN A 46 -22.40 0.06 -1.94
CA ASN A 46 -22.00 -0.67 -3.14
C ASN A 46 -20.57 -0.40 -3.63
N PHE A 47 -19.63 -0.04 -2.74
CA PHE A 47 -18.23 0.18 -3.13
C PHE A 47 -17.61 -1.03 -3.83
N ARG A 48 -18.06 -2.25 -3.49
CA ARG A 48 -17.64 -3.50 -4.16
C ARG A 48 -17.73 -3.43 -5.69
N ASN A 49 -18.75 -2.76 -6.22
CA ASN A 49 -18.98 -2.63 -7.66
C ASN A 49 -18.09 -1.56 -8.31
N ARG A 50 -17.40 -0.75 -7.51
CA ARG A 50 -16.45 0.29 -7.94
C ARG A 50 -15.00 -0.16 -7.83
N ARG A 51 -14.75 -1.34 -7.27
CA ARG A 51 -13.40 -1.91 -7.22
C ARG A 51 -12.83 -2.02 -8.62
N GLN A 52 -11.56 -1.69 -8.75
CA GLN A 52 -10.80 -1.86 -9.98
C GLN A 52 -9.86 -3.06 -9.89
N ILE A 53 -9.55 -3.51 -8.67
CA ILE A 53 -8.55 -4.54 -8.42
C ILE A 53 -9.23 -5.73 -7.73
N HIS A 54 -9.03 -6.91 -8.29
CA HIS A 54 -9.64 -8.14 -7.79
C HIS A 54 -8.59 -9.23 -7.61
N ASN A 55 -8.51 -9.74 -6.38
CA ASN A 55 -7.86 -10.97 -5.95
C ASN A 55 -6.38 -11.12 -6.38
N LYS A 56 -5.61 -10.02 -6.35
CA LYS A 56 -4.17 -10.03 -6.65
C LYS A 56 -3.32 -10.41 -5.44
N GLY A 57 -3.74 -10.15 -4.21
CA GLY A 57 -2.90 -10.42 -3.03
C GLY A 57 -3.58 -10.43 -1.66
N LEU A 58 -4.90 -10.53 -1.59
CA LEU A 58 -5.60 -10.50 -0.30
C LEU A 58 -5.36 -11.80 0.51
N PRO A 59 -4.90 -11.72 1.77
CA PRO A 59 -4.60 -12.90 2.58
C PRO A 59 -5.85 -13.65 3.08
N ASN A 60 -6.98 -12.95 3.21
CA ASN A 60 -8.26 -13.51 3.66
C ASN A 60 -9.39 -12.58 3.19
N GLU A 61 -10.37 -13.03 2.41
CA GLU A 61 -11.52 -12.19 1.98
C GLU A 61 -12.55 -11.96 3.12
N ASN A 62 -12.47 -12.77 4.18
CA ASN A 62 -13.34 -12.69 5.35
C ASN A 62 -12.75 -11.85 6.51
N GLY A 63 -11.63 -11.15 6.27
CA GLY A 63 -11.05 -10.25 7.26
C GLY A 63 -11.98 -9.09 7.63
N VAL A 64 -11.68 -8.45 8.77
CA VAL A 64 -12.37 -7.22 9.19
C VAL A 64 -11.70 -6.00 8.56
N ALA A 65 -12.39 -4.85 8.53
CA ALA A 65 -11.88 -3.62 7.92
C ALA A 65 -10.46 -3.28 8.41
N TRP A 66 -10.22 -3.39 9.71
CA TRP A 66 -8.92 -3.06 10.33
C TRP A 66 -7.76 -3.90 9.81
N ASP A 67 -7.96 -5.18 9.49
CA ASP A 67 -6.92 -6.03 8.91
C ASP A 67 -6.41 -5.44 7.59
N TYR A 68 -7.31 -4.88 6.78
CA TYR A 68 -6.98 -4.28 5.49
C TYR A 68 -6.44 -2.85 5.61
N LYS A 69 -6.80 -2.12 6.67
CA LYS A 69 -6.13 -0.86 7.01
C LYS A 69 -4.66 -1.11 7.30
N ASP A 70 -4.37 -2.06 8.18
CA ASP A 70 -3.00 -2.43 8.53
C ASP A 70 -2.24 -2.96 7.31
N ALA A 71 -2.89 -3.81 6.49
CA ALA A 71 -2.31 -4.27 5.23
C ALA A 71 -1.99 -3.11 4.27
N THR A 72 -2.88 -2.12 4.15
CA THR A 72 -2.63 -0.92 3.33
C THR A 72 -1.40 -0.17 3.82
N LEU A 73 -1.26 0.04 5.13
CA LEU A 73 -0.09 0.71 5.72
C LEU A 73 1.21 -0.07 5.47
N THR A 74 1.19 -1.39 5.66
CA THR A 74 2.34 -2.24 5.35
C THR A 74 2.72 -2.16 3.87
N GLN A 75 1.75 -2.18 2.95
CA GLN A 75 2.03 -2.04 1.52
C GLN A 75 2.53 -0.63 1.17
N SER A 76 2.01 0.42 1.80
CA SER A 76 2.52 1.80 1.66
C SER A 76 3.97 1.94 2.15
N LEU A 77 4.36 1.23 3.21
CA LEU A 77 5.75 1.20 3.68
C LEU A 77 6.67 0.53 2.65
N ILE A 78 6.24 -0.60 2.07
CA ILE A 78 6.98 -1.28 0.99
C ILE A 78 7.10 -0.35 -0.24
N LEU A 79 6.00 0.29 -0.63
CA LEU A 79 5.94 1.25 -1.73
C LEU A 79 6.90 2.42 -1.50
N THR A 80 6.95 2.97 -0.28
CA THR A 80 7.94 4.01 0.09
C THR A 80 9.36 3.54 -0.19
N GLY A 81 9.73 2.35 0.27
CA GLY A 81 11.06 1.80 0.07
C GLY A 81 11.42 1.56 -1.39
N MET A 82 10.43 1.20 -2.23
CA MET A 82 10.59 1.09 -3.68
C MET A 82 10.79 2.47 -4.31
N MET A 83 9.89 3.42 -4.03
CA MET A 83 9.93 4.76 -4.63
C MET A 83 11.17 5.56 -4.25
N GLY A 84 11.67 5.39 -3.02
CA GLY A 84 12.96 5.93 -2.59
C GLY A 84 14.16 5.41 -3.40
N LYS A 85 14.03 4.23 -4.02
CA LYS A 85 15.06 3.62 -4.88
C LYS A 85 14.79 3.75 -6.37
N THR A 86 13.60 4.17 -6.79
CA THR A 86 13.26 4.39 -8.20
C THR A 86 13.81 5.75 -8.66
N PRO A 87 14.88 5.79 -9.49
CA PRO A 87 15.48 7.04 -9.92
C PRO A 87 14.71 7.68 -11.09
N SER A 88 13.96 6.88 -11.86
CA SER A 88 13.32 7.32 -13.10
C SER A 88 12.16 8.30 -12.87
N PRO A 89 12.26 9.56 -13.33
CA PRO A 89 11.18 10.53 -13.20
C PRO A 89 9.92 10.15 -14.00
N ILE A 90 10.09 9.44 -15.12
CA ILE A 90 8.97 8.99 -15.97
C ILE A 90 8.13 7.95 -15.23
N VAL A 91 8.79 7.00 -14.56
CA VAL A 91 8.11 5.98 -13.74
C VAL A 91 7.39 6.64 -12.56
N ARG A 92 8.03 7.63 -11.93
CA ARG A 92 7.42 8.43 -10.85
C ARG A 92 6.17 9.18 -11.33
N ASP A 93 6.24 9.92 -12.43
CA ASP A 93 5.09 10.65 -12.98
C ASP A 93 3.94 9.70 -13.34
N TYR A 94 4.25 8.58 -14.00
CA TYR A 94 3.27 7.55 -14.33
C TYR A 94 2.54 7.03 -13.09
N ILE A 95 3.26 6.64 -12.04
CA ILE A 95 2.62 6.01 -10.89
C ILE A 95 1.76 7.00 -10.07
N HIS A 96 2.12 8.28 -10.06
CA HIS A 96 1.27 9.32 -9.46
C HIS A 96 -0.03 9.50 -10.26
N LYS A 97 0.06 9.56 -11.60
CA LYS A 97 -1.13 9.65 -12.46
C LYS A 97 -2.05 8.46 -12.25
N GLU A 98 -1.50 7.25 -12.15
CA GLU A 98 -2.25 6.03 -11.85
C GLU A 98 -3.00 6.13 -10.52
N PHE A 99 -2.32 6.58 -9.45
CA PHE A 99 -2.97 6.79 -8.15
C PHE A 99 -4.09 7.83 -8.22
N TYR A 100 -3.88 8.95 -8.91
CA TYR A 100 -4.89 9.99 -9.04
C TYR A 100 -6.08 9.54 -9.91
N SER A 101 -5.85 8.82 -11.01
CA SER A 101 -6.92 8.18 -11.78
C SER A 101 -7.78 7.31 -10.88
N TRP A 102 -7.15 6.47 -10.05
CA TRP A 102 -7.88 5.63 -9.10
C TRP A 102 -8.76 6.43 -8.13
N ILE A 103 -8.25 7.55 -7.57
CA ILE A 103 -9.03 8.44 -6.68
C ILE A 103 -10.27 8.98 -7.40
N ASP A 104 -10.10 9.46 -8.64
CA ASP A 104 -11.21 10.00 -9.42
C ASP A 104 -12.32 8.96 -9.62
N HIS A 105 -11.93 7.74 -10.03
CA HIS A 105 -12.85 6.63 -10.26
C HIS A 105 -13.51 6.10 -8.99
N ALA A 106 -12.82 6.11 -7.86
CA ALA A 106 -13.39 5.72 -6.57
C ALA A 106 -14.50 6.70 -6.11
N ILE A 107 -14.59 7.88 -6.73
CA ILE A 107 -15.54 8.96 -6.41
C ILE A 107 -15.34 9.46 -4.96
N ILE A 108 -14.09 9.44 -4.50
CA ILE A 108 -13.69 9.97 -3.19
C ILE A 108 -13.35 11.45 -3.35
N ASN A 109 -13.84 12.29 -2.45
CA ASN A 109 -13.57 13.73 -2.42
C ASN A 109 -13.67 14.27 -0.99
N VAL A 110 -13.31 15.53 -0.79
CA VAL A 110 -13.28 16.16 0.54
C VAL A 110 -14.62 16.12 1.30
N THR A 111 -15.76 16.07 0.61
CA THR A 111 -17.09 16.08 1.24
C THR A 111 -17.57 14.71 1.70
N ASN A 112 -16.99 13.63 1.17
CA ASN A 112 -17.41 12.26 1.45
C ASN A 112 -16.29 11.36 1.97
N CYS A 113 -15.07 11.89 2.16
CA CYS A 113 -13.92 11.14 2.63
C CYS A 113 -13.87 11.10 4.17
N PRO A 114 -14.07 9.94 4.82
CA PRO A 114 -13.89 9.82 6.26
C PRO A 114 -12.44 10.06 6.66
N ARG A 115 -12.24 10.51 7.90
CA ARG A 115 -10.92 10.88 8.44
C ARG A 115 -9.86 9.77 8.27
N ASP A 116 -10.19 8.54 8.63
CA ASP A 116 -9.30 7.39 8.50
C ASP A 116 -8.87 7.14 7.06
N LEU A 117 -9.80 7.28 6.11
CA LEU A 117 -9.50 7.17 4.68
C LEU A 117 -8.61 8.31 4.21
N ALA A 118 -8.90 9.54 4.64
CA ALA A 118 -8.11 10.71 4.27
C ALA A 118 -6.63 10.52 4.66
N HIS A 119 -6.36 10.07 5.89
CA HIS A 119 -5.00 9.82 6.35
C HIS A 119 -4.30 8.69 5.58
N LEU A 120 -5.01 7.62 5.23
CA LEU A 120 -4.44 6.56 4.36
C LEU A 120 -4.09 7.08 2.97
N LEU A 121 -4.95 7.91 2.37
CA LEU A 121 -4.68 8.51 1.06
C LEU A 121 -3.45 9.44 1.11
N ILE A 122 -3.30 10.20 2.20
CA ILE A 122 -2.11 11.01 2.45
C ILE A 122 -0.87 10.14 2.63
N ASP A 123 -0.96 9.05 3.41
CA ASP A 123 0.13 8.09 3.60
C ASP A 123 0.58 7.46 2.26
N ILE A 124 -0.35 7.13 1.36
CA ILE A 124 -0.03 6.60 0.02
C ILE A 124 0.62 7.68 -0.87
N ASP A 125 0.08 8.90 -0.93
CA ASP A 125 0.67 10.02 -1.69
C ASP A 125 2.12 10.28 -1.23
N LYS A 126 2.34 10.26 0.08
CA LYS A 126 3.66 10.37 0.69
C LYS A 126 4.59 9.20 0.33
N ALA A 127 4.07 7.98 0.34
CA ALA A 127 4.83 6.81 -0.09
C ALA A 127 5.27 6.92 -1.57
N LEU A 128 4.41 7.47 -2.44
CA LEU A 128 4.71 7.67 -3.86
C LEU A 128 5.84 8.67 -4.12
N VAL A 129 6.02 9.67 -3.25
CA VAL A 129 7.17 10.59 -3.30
C VAL A 129 8.39 10.06 -2.53
N GLY A 130 8.27 8.92 -1.85
CA GLY A 130 9.32 8.33 -1.02
C GLY A 130 9.45 8.93 0.39
N ASP A 131 8.45 9.70 0.86
CA ASP A 131 8.40 10.31 2.20
C ASP A 131 7.58 9.45 3.19
N GLY A 132 8.10 8.30 3.60
CA GLY A 132 7.40 7.41 4.54
C GLY A 132 7.74 7.63 6.02
N GLN A 133 8.36 8.76 6.41
CA GLN A 133 8.89 8.93 7.77
C GLN A 133 7.83 8.74 8.86
N LYS A 134 6.61 9.23 8.62
CA LYS A 134 5.49 9.06 9.57
C LYS A 134 5.08 7.59 9.66
N ILE A 135 4.88 6.91 8.53
CA ILE A 135 4.50 5.49 8.51
C ILE A 135 5.55 4.67 9.25
N ILE A 136 6.84 4.89 8.98
CA ILE A 136 7.96 4.23 9.68
C ILE A 136 7.86 4.44 11.18
N LYS A 137 7.69 5.69 11.63
CA LYS A 137 7.58 6.02 13.06
C LYS A 137 6.38 5.33 13.71
N ASP A 138 5.24 5.34 13.05
CA ASP A 138 4.02 4.70 13.56
C ASP A 138 4.17 3.16 13.60
N THR A 139 4.83 2.56 12.60
CA THR A 139 5.18 1.14 12.60
C THR A 139 6.14 0.80 13.74
N ASP A 140 7.16 1.61 13.99
CA ASP A 140 8.10 1.41 15.10
C ASP A 140 7.39 1.44 16.45
N ILE A 141 6.43 2.37 16.63
CA ILE A 141 5.61 2.44 17.85
C ILE A 141 4.73 1.19 17.95
N PHE A 142 4.06 0.79 16.87
CA PHE A 142 3.20 -0.39 16.83
C PHE A 142 3.95 -1.68 17.19
N LEU A 143 5.20 -1.82 16.74
CA LEU A 143 6.01 -3.02 16.96
C LEU A 143 6.64 -3.09 18.35
N ARG A 144 6.82 -1.98 19.07
CA ARG A 144 7.43 -1.97 20.41
C ARG A 144 6.70 -2.86 21.41
N ASP A 145 5.38 -2.92 21.31
CA ASP A 145 4.53 -3.66 22.24
C ASP A 145 4.16 -5.05 21.71
N LYS A 146 4.72 -5.47 20.57
CA LYS A 146 4.47 -6.80 19.99
C LYS A 146 5.53 -7.79 20.46
N PRO A 147 5.13 -9.04 20.77
CA PRO A 147 6.08 -10.08 21.11
C PRO A 147 7.02 -10.34 19.93
N GLU A 148 8.28 -10.67 20.23
CA GLU A 148 9.24 -11.05 19.20
C GLU A 148 8.68 -12.20 18.35
N PRO A 149 8.86 -12.14 17.02
CA PRO A 149 8.38 -13.20 16.15
C PRO A 149 9.10 -14.51 16.46
N LYS A 150 8.33 -15.61 16.53
CA LYS A 150 8.88 -16.95 16.74
C LYS A 150 9.84 -17.33 15.60
N PRO A 151 10.90 -18.11 15.86
CA PRO A 151 11.86 -18.55 14.84
C PRO A 151 11.20 -19.21 13.62
N GLU A 152 10.13 -19.99 13.81
CA GLU A 152 9.40 -20.66 12.72
C GLU A 152 8.75 -19.64 11.77
N SER A 153 8.21 -18.54 12.32
CA SER A 153 7.65 -17.43 11.54
C SER A 153 8.74 -16.73 10.73
N MET A 154 9.94 -16.58 11.29
CA MET A 154 11.09 -15.99 10.60
C MET A 154 11.55 -16.85 9.42
N ILE A 155 11.61 -18.18 9.57
CA ILE A 155 11.99 -19.10 8.48
C ILE A 155 11.01 -18.99 7.30
N SER A 156 9.71 -18.94 7.59
CA SER A 156 8.67 -18.76 6.56
C SER A 156 8.81 -17.41 5.84
N LEU A 157 9.10 -16.35 6.60
CA LEU A 157 9.35 -15.01 6.05
C LEU A 157 10.57 -15.01 5.11
N PHE A 158 11.71 -15.57 5.53
CA PHE A 158 12.91 -15.65 4.68
C PHE A 158 12.65 -16.45 3.41
N SER A 159 11.92 -17.56 3.51
CA SER A 159 11.54 -18.37 2.34
C SER A 159 10.67 -17.58 1.36
N SER A 160 9.75 -16.76 1.88
CA SER A 160 8.90 -15.88 1.08
C SER A 160 9.70 -14.78 0.38
N ILE A 161 10.66 -14.17 1.08
CA ILE A 161 11.58 -13.17 0.52
C ILE A 161 12.41 -13.78 -0.61
N GLN A 162 12.97 -14.98 -0.42
CA GLN A 162 13.75 -15.65 -1.45
C GLN A 162 12.91 -16.00 -2.68
N LYS A 163 11.66 -16.46 -2.49
CA LYS A 163 10.73 -16.74 -3.58
C LYS A 163 10.39 -15.46 -4.36
N PHE A 164 10.18 -14.35 -3.66
CA PHE A 164 9.94 -13.05 -4.27
C PHE A 164 11.15 -12.57 -5.09
N ASP A 165 12.36 -12.64 -4.51
CA ASP A 165 13.60 -12.27 -5.21
C ASP A 165 13.82 -13.11 -6.48
N HIS A 166 13.62 -14.43 -6.40
CA HIS A 166 13.72 -15.31 -7.57
C HIS A 166 12.69 -14.97 -8.65
N THR A 167 11.46 -14.66 -8.24
CA THR A 167 10.39 -14.27 -9.16
C THR A 167 10.71 -12.94 -9.84
N ASN A 168 11.22 -11.97 -9.10
CA ASN A 168 11.64 -10.67 -9.64
C ASN A 168 12.83 -10.80 -10.58
N LYS A 169 13.83 -11.63 -10.26
CA LYS A 169 14.95 -11.90 -11.18
C LYS A 169 14.47 -12.49 -12.50
N LYS A 170 13.50 -13.42 -12.46
CA LYS A 170 12.89 -13.97 -13.68
C LYS A 170 12.13 -12.90 -14.47
N ARG A 171 11.35 -12.06 -13.79
CA ARG A 171 10.61 -10.96 -14.44
C ARG A 171 11.56 -9.95 -15.06
N SER A 172 12.60 -9.52 -14.35
CA SER A 172 13.63 -8.62 -14.87
C SER A 172 14.23 -9.15 -16.18
N LYS A 173 14.61 -10.42 -16.24
CA LYS A 173 15.09 -11.06 -17.49
C LYS A 173 14.08 -11.04 -18.63
N LEU A 174 12.79 -11.22 -18.34
CA LEU A 174 11.72 -11.15 -19.36
C LEU A 174 11.50 -9.72 -19.88
N LEU A 175 11.96 -8.72 -19.13
CA LEU A 175 11.81 -7.29 -19.42
C LEU A 175 13.13 -6.64 -19.87
N GLU A 176 14.24 -7.39 -19.90
CA GLU A 176 15.61 -6.91 -20.15
C GLU A 176 15.82 -6.23 -21.50
N ASN A 177 14.83 -6.29 -22.40
CA ASN A 177 14.84 -5.59 -23.69
C ASN A 177 13.55 -4.82 -23.99
N LYS A 178 12.68 -4.64 -23.01
CA LYS A 178 11.43 -3.89 -23.20
C LYS A 178 11.59 -2.45 -22.79
N LYS A 179 11.04 -1.55 -23.58
CA LYS A 179 10.95 -0.12 -23.25
C LYS A 179 9.73 0.16 -22.37
N PHE A 180 9.73 1.33 -21.74
CA PHE A 180 8.64 1.78 -20.89
C PHE A 180 7.26 1.77 -21.58
N ASP A 181 7.21 2.18 -22.84
CA ASP A 181 6.03 2.28 -23.70
C ASP A 181 5.59 0.95 -24.32
N GLU A 182 6.49 -0.05 -24.36
CA GLU A 182 6.20 -1.40 -24.84
C GLU A 182 5.52 -2.29 -23.78
N LEU A 183 5.44 -1.80 -22.53
CA LEU A 183 4.70 -2.45 -21.46
C LEU A 183 3.24 -2.02 -21.46
N ASP A 184 2.40 -2.90 -22.01
CA ASP A 184 0.95 -2.84 -21.90
C ASP A 184 0.52 -3.34 -20.51
N ILE A 185 0.50 -2.42 -19.55
CA ILE A 185 -0.02 -2.63 -18.21
C ILE A 185 -1.38 -1.92 -18.17
N PRO A 186 -2.50 -2.63 -17.90
CA PRO A 186 -3.79 -1.99 -17.76
C PRO A 186 -3.75 -0.94 -16.65
N GLY A 187 -3.92 0.33 -17.01
CA GLY A 187 -3.97 1.42 -16.06
C GLY A 187 -5.29 1.49 -15.29
N PHE A 188 -5.32 2.28 -14.23
CA PHE A 188 -6.55 2.57 -13.49
C PHE A 188 -7.44 3.52 -14.28
N LYS A 189 -8.75 3.29 -14.19
CA LYS A 189 -9.77 4.19 -14.74
C LYS A 189 -9.79 5.48 -13.93
N GLY A 190 -10.21 6.57 -14.57
CA GLY A 190 -10.40 7.89 -13.97
C GLY A 190 -9.62 8.98 -14.68
N ASP A 191 -9.95 10.22 -14.36
CA ASP A 191 -9.25 11.42 -14.80
C ASP A 191 -8.22 11.83 -13.73
N TRP A 192 -6.93 11.67 -14.07
CA TRP A 192 -5.84 11.93 -13.12
C TRP A 192 -5.75 13.39 -12.68
N GLU A 193 -6.19 14.36 -13.49
CA GLU A 193 -6.18 15.77 -13.11
C GLU A 193 -7.25 16.03 -12.04
N LYS A 194 -8.47 15.52 -12.24
CA LYS A 194 -9.56 15.61 -11.26
C LYS A 194 -9.23 14.85 -9.97
N GLY A 195 -8.61 13.67 -10.10
CA GLY A 195 -8.16 12.88 -8.96
C GLY A 195 -7.15 13.63 -8.10
N LYS A 196 -6.20 14.32 -8.74
CA LYS A 196 -5.23 15.17 -8.07
C LYS A 196 -5.90 16.33 -7.33
N GLU A 197 -6.83 17.04 -7.98
CA GLU A 197 -7.59 18.12 -7.34
C GLU A 197 -8.37 17.64 -6.11
N LYS A 198 -9.02 16.48 -6.20
CA LYS A 198 -9.74 15.85 -5.08
C LYS A 198 -8.81 15.54 -3.91
N LEU A 199 -7.63 14.97 -4.19
CA LEU A 199 -6.66 14.65 -3.14
C LEU A 199 -6.08 15.90 -2.48
N GLU A 200 -5.76 16.94 -3.25
CA GLU A 200 -5.26 18.20 -2.68
C GLU A 200 -6.31 18.88 -1.79
N ALA A 201 -7.59 18.81 -2.15
CA ALA A 201 -8.67 19.28 -1.28
C ALA A 201 -8.79 18.46 0.03
N ILE A 202 -8.63 17.13 -0.04
CA ILE A 202 -8.58 16.25 1.13
C ILE A 202 -7.37 16.62 2.01
N LYS A 203 -6.18 16.78 1.41
CA LYS A 203 -4.97 17.21 2.11
C LYS A 203 -5.23 18.54 2.82
N ALA A 204 -5.74 19.56 2.14
CA ALA A 204 -6.01 20.86 2.76
C ALA A 204 -6.90 20.77 4.00
N MET A 205 -7.86 19.84 4.02
CA MET A 205 -8.77 19.64 5.17
C MET A 205 -8.13 18.85 6.33
N TYR A 206 -7.37 17.78 6.04
CA TYR A 206 -6.91 16.81 7.04
C TYR A 206 -5.43 16.93 7.43
N TYR A 207 -4.61 17.62 6.64
CA TYR A 207 -3.17 17.78 6.93
C TYR A 207 -2.85 18.47 8.28
N PRO A 208 -3.64 19.44 8.79
CA PRO A 208 -3.38 20.06 10.08
C PRO A 208 -3.31 19.07 11.27
N GLU A 209 -4.04 17.97 11.18
CA GLU A 209 -4.10 16.94 12.22
C GLU A 209 -3.30 15.66 11.89
N TYR A 210 -2.93 15.49 10.61
CA TYR A 210 -2.26 14.30 10.09
C TYR A 210 -1.04 13.88 10.91
N ASN A 211 -0.14 14.81 11.27
CA ASN A 211 1.08 14.47 12.02
C ASN A 211 0.82 13.92 13.44
N ASN A 212 -0.35 14.22 14.01
CA ASN A 212 -0.76 13.77 15.35
C ASN A 212 -1.69 12.56 15.29
N TYR A 213 -2.13 12.15 14.11
CA TYR A 213 -2.98 11.00 13.92
C TYR A 213 -2.14 9.72 13.87
N TYR A 214 -2.45 8.75 14.72
CA TYR A 214 -1.76 7.46 14.73
C TYR A 214 -2.38 6.54 13.67
N SER A 215 -1.59 6.10 12.67
CA SER A 215 -2.13 5.38 11.51
C SER A 215 -2.61 3.96 11.84
N TYR A 216 -1.97 3.27 12.78
CA TYR A 216 -2.37 1.91 13.19
C TYR A 216 -3.53 1.95 14.19
N SER A 217 -4.42 0.96 14.14
CA SER A 217 -5.42 0.83 15.21
C SER A 217 -4.71 0.54 16.53
N GLN A 218 -4.95 1.37 17.56
CA GLN A 218 -4.83 0.87 18.92
C GLN A 218 -5.95 -0.15 19.06
N GLN A 219 -5.63 -1.44 18.90
CA GLN A 219 -6.50 -2.45 19.46
C GLN A 219 -6.49 -2.20 20.95
N GLU A 220 -7.49 -1.47 21.46
CA GLU A 220 -7.81 -1.55 22.88
C GLU A 220 -7.86 -3.04 23.20
N THR A 221 -7.12 -3.42 24.23
CA THR A 221 -6.84 -4.77 24.67
C THR A 221 -8.13 -5.47 25.14
N GLN A 222 -9.10 -5.67 24.27
CA GLN A 222 -10.38 -6.31 24.55
C GLN A 222 -10.26 -7.83 24.75
N TYR A 223 -9.04 -8.38 24.66
CA TYR A 223 -8.73 -9.75 25.07
C TYR A 223 -8.34 -9.87 26.56
N GLY A 224 -8.27 -8.77 27.31
CA GLY A 224 -7.95 -8.78 28.75
C GLY A 224 -9.14 -9.12 29.66
N GLU A 225 -10.37 -8.78 29.28
CA GLU A 225 -11.55 -8.96 30.13
C GLU A 225 -12.32 -10.27 29.89
N SER A 226 -12.12 -10.94 28.76
CA SER A 226 -12.85 -12.17 28.44
C SER A 226 -12.28 -13.44 29.11
N MET A 227 -11.07 -13.40 29.68
CA MET A 227 -10.51 -14.54 30.45
C MET A 227 -10.74 -14.43 31.96
N GLU A 228 -11.11 -13.27 32.52
CA GLU A 228 -11.42 -13.17 33.95
C GLU A 228 -12.82 -13.67 34.31
N ILE A 229 -13.76 -13.69 33.35
CA ILE A 229 -15.13 -14.17 33.60
C ILE A 229 -15.17 -15.71 33.68
N GLU A 230 -14.30 -16.44 32.98
CA GLU A 230 -14.27 -17.90 33.02
C GLU A 230 -13.61 -18.47 34.30
N TYR A 231 -12.73 -17.71 34.96
CA TYR A 231 -12.04 -18.17 36.17
C TYR A 231 -12.84 -17.97 37.47
N GLN A 232 -13.85 -17.09 37.48
CA GLN A 232 -14.71 -16.92 38.66
C GLN A 232 -15.82 -17.97 38.77
N GLY A 233 -16.16 -18.69 37.70
CA GLY A 233 -17.16 -19.76 37.70
C GLY A 233 -16.70 -21.09 38.34
N TYR A 234 -15.39 -21.28 38.54
CA TYR A 234 -14.82 -22.54 39.05
C TYR A 234 -14.45 -22.54 40.55
N GLN A 235 -14.58 -21.41 41.24
CA GLN A 235 -14.26 -21.30 42.68
C GLN A 235 -15.49 -21.47 43.61
N SER A 236 -16.70 -21.62 43.07
CA SER A 236 -17.94 -21.75 43.86
C SER A 236 -18.49 -23.18 43.99
N LEU A 237 -17.69 -24.21 43.71
CA LEU A 237 -18.01 -25.61 44.01
C LEU A 237 -16.95 -26.18 44.97
N LYS A 238 -17.09 -25.81 46.24
CA LYS A 238 -16.57 -26.55 47.40
C LYS A 238 -17.74 -26.90 48.32
#